data_AF-A0A7D6HML3-F1
#
_entry.id   AF-A0A7D6HML3-F1
#
_cell.length_a   1.000
_cell.length_b   1.000
_cell.length_c   1.000
_cell.angle_alpha   90.00
_cell.angle_beta   90.00
_cell.angle_gamma   90.00
#
_symmetry.space_group_name_H-M   'P 1'
#
loop_
_entity.id
_entity.type
_entity.pdbx_description
1 polymer ?
#
loop_
_entity_poly.entity_id
_entity_poly.type
_entity_poly.pdbx_seq_one_letter_code
_entity_poly.pdbx_strand_id
1 'polypeptide(L)'
;MSTFEFHEPAARAAAKHWKEAANTLNSVAQAAAEITGRPWGGGEIGDAFNEQFEPDRRTVQQQATQQKKTVQSVEPVLTRAANVISEQSRNLT
;
A
#
# COMPACT_ATOMS: atom_id res chain seq x y z
N MET A 1 -32.78 17.97 -3.37
CA MET A 1 -31.33 18.16 -3.51
C MET A 1 -30.67 17.49 -2.31
N SER A 2 -29.72 16.58 -2.50
CA SER A 2 -28.94 16.03 -1.38
C SER A 2 -27.87 17.05 -0.99
N THR A 3 -27.86 17.47 0.27
CA THR A 3 -26.80 18.32 0.82
C THR A 3 -25.51 17.51 0.88
N PHE A 4 -24.42 18.04 0.33
CA PHE A 4 -23.10 17.43 0.49
C PHE A 4 -22.56 17.79 1.88
N GLU A 5 -22.38 16.78 2.75
CA GLU A 5 -21.80 16.95 4.08
C GLU A 5 -20.31 16.62 4.04
N PHE A 6 -19.46 17.62 4.27
CA PHE A 6 -18.01 17.46 4.31
C PHE A 6 -17.48 17.57 5.74
N HIS A 7 -16.91 16.48 6.24
CA HIS A 7 -16.23 16.43 7.53
C HIS A 7 -14.71 16.49 7.34
N GLU A 8 -14.15 17.70 7.24
CA GLU A 8 -12.72 17.91 7.03
C GLU A 8 -11.82 17.14 8.01
N PRO A 9 -12.07 17.14 9.33
CA PRO A 9 -11.20 16.42 10.28
C PRO A 9 -11.18 14.92 10.02
N ALA A 10 -12.33 14.32 9.67
CA ALA A 10 -12.43 12.90 9.38
C ALA A 10 -11.71 12.54 8.07
N ALA A 11 -11.84 13.37 7.03
CA ALA A 11 -11.14 13.16 5.76
C ALA A 11 -9.61 13.23 5.94
N ARG A 12 -9.10 14.20 6.71
CA ARG A 12 -7.67 14.32 7.02
C ARG A 12 -7.17 13.17 7.89
N ALA A 13 -7.95 12.73 8.88
CA ALA A 13 -7.62 11.56 9.69
C ALA A 13 -7.53 10.28 8.84
N ALA A 14 -8.48 10.07 7.93
CA ALA A 14 -8.46 8.95 7.00
C ALA A 14 -7.21 8.97 6.11
N ALA A 15 -6.84 10.13 5.54
CA ALA A 15 -5.62 10.27 4.74
C ALA A 15 -4.36 9.88 5.55
N LYS A 16 -4.28 10.28 6.83
CA LYS A 16 -3.20 9.89 7.74
C LYS A 16 -3.15 8.37 7.94
N HIS A 17 -4.28 7.72 8.20
CA HIS A 17 -4.31 6.26 8.37
C HIS A 17 -3.91 5.49 7.11
N TRP A 18 -4.33 5.97 5.93
CA TRP A 18 -3.89 5.40 4.66
C TRP A 18 -2.37 5.54 4.46
N LYS A 19 -1.79 6.68 4.86
CA LYS A 19 -0.34 6.89 4.87
C LYS A 19 0.39 5.91 5.79
N GLU A 20 -0.13 5.71 7.00
CA GLU A 20 0.44 4.77 7.97
C GLU A 20 0.40 3.33 7.45
N ALA A 21 -0.75 2.90 6.92
CA ALA A 21 -0.91 1.58 6.30
C ALA A 21 0.06 1.39 5.12
N ALA A 22 0.22 2.41 4.28
CA ALA A 22 1.17 2.41 3.17
C ALA A 22 2.63 2.25 3.64
N ASN A 23 3.00 2.88 4.76
CA ASN A 23 4.34 2.75 5.33
C ASN A 23 4.57 1.33 5.88
N THR A 24 3.59 0.76 6.58
CA THR A 24 3.67 -0.64 7.04
C THR A 24 3.84 -1.61 5.86
N LEU A 25 3.06 -1.44 4.80
CA LEU A 25 3.20 -2.24 3.58
C LEU A 25 4.54 -2.02 2.88
N ASN A 26 5.12 -0.82 2.97
CA ASN A 26 6.46 -0.58 2.47
C ASN A 26 7.51 -1.42 3.21
N SER A 27 7.42 -1.48 4.54
CA SER A 27 8.30 -2.34 5.35
C SER A 27 8.14 -3.82 4.99
N VAL A 28 6.91 -4.30 4.80
CA VAL A 28 6.65 -5.68 4.36
C VAL A 28 7.25 -5.94 2.98
N ALA A 29 7.06 -5.01 2.02
CA ALA A 29 7.60 -5.15 0.67
C ALA A 29 9.15 -5.15 0.66
N GLN A 30 9.77 -4.33 1.51
CA GLN A 30 11.22 -4.30 1.69
C GLN A 30 11.74 -5.63 2.26
N ALA A 31 11.16 -6.11 3.36
CA ALA A 31 11.54 -7.40 3.95
C ALA A 31 11.35 -8.56 2.96
N ALA A 32 10.24 -8.57 2.20
CA ALA A 32 10.02 -9.58 1.17
C ALA A 32 11.07 -9.52 0.05
N ALA A 33 11.50 -8.31 -0.35
CA ALA A 33 12.51 -8.11 -1.40
C ALA A 33 13.91 -8.60 -0.98
N GLU A 34 14.22 -8.60 0.32
CA GLU A 34 15.48 -9.13 0.86
C GLU A 34 15.59 -10.66 0.75
N ILE A 35 14.46 -11.36 0.64
CA ILE A 35 14.43 -12.81 0.41
C ILE A 35 14.87 -13.07 -1.04
N THR A 36 16.12 -13.46 -1.20
CA THR A 36 16.76 -13.67 -2.50
C THR A 36 17.39 -15.05 -2.58
N GLY A 37 17.47 -15.58 -3.81
CA GLY A 37 18.08 -16.87 -4.08
C GLY A 37 17.29 -18.06 -3.50
N ARG A 38 17.94 -19.22 -3.57
CA ARG A 38 17.45 -20.50 -3.05
C ARG A 38 18.04 -20.73 -1.66
N PRO A 39 17.24 -21.07 -0.64
CA PRO A 39 17.76 -21.24 0.72
C PRO A 39 18.58 -22.53 0.88
N TRP A 40 18.36 -23.51 0.00
CA TRP A 40 19.04 -24.80 0.02
C TRP A 40 19.85 -25.02 -1.25
N GLY A 41 20.94 -25.79 -1.12
CA GLY A 41 21.79 -26.18 -2.24
C GLY A 41 21.08 -27.11 -3.23
N GLY A 42 21.79 -27.50 -4.28
CA GLY A 42 21.27 -28.45 -5.28
C GLY A 42 21.15 -29.88 -4.76
N GLY A 43 20.49 -30.73 -5.55
CA GLY A 43 20.16 -32.11 -5.19
C GLY A 43 18.66 -32.29 -5.01
N GLU A 44 18.19 -33.53 -5.09
CA GLU A 44 16.76 -33.88 -5.21
C GLU A 44 15.84 -33.15 -4.21
N ILE A 45 16.22 -33.13 -2.93
CA ILE A 45 15.43 -32.47 -1.87
C ILE A 45 15.43 -30.94 -2.02
N GLY A 46 16.59 -30.36 -2.35
CA GLY A 46 16.72 -28.92 -2.53
C GLY A 46 15.99 -28.44 -3.76
N ASP A 47 16.09 -29.18 -4.87
CA ASP A 47 15.40 -28.88 -6.11
C ASP A 47 13.87 -29.01 -5.96
N ALA A 48 13.39 -30.09 -5.31
CA ALA A 48 11.96 -30.28 -5.04
C ALA A 48 11.35 -29.16 -4.18
N PHE A 49 12.10 -28.62 -3.21
CA PHE A 49 11.63 -27.45 -2.46
C PHE A 49 11.62 -26.18 -3.30
N ASN A 50 12.69 -25.97 -4.08
CA ASN A 50 12.85 -24.77 -4.89
C ASN A 50 11.81 -24.65 -6.00
N GLU A 51 11.24 -25.78 -6.46
CA GLU A 51 10.14 -25.81 -7.43
C GLU A 51 8.95 -24.96 -6.98
N GLN A 52 8.57 -25.04 -5.70
CA GLN A 52 7.45 -24.26 -5.15
C GLN A 52 7.92 -22.94 -4.53
N PHE A 53 9.08 -22.94 -3.87
CA PHE A 53 9.56 -21.77 -3.15
C PHE A 53 9.83 -20.56 -4.06
N GLU A 54 10.50 -20.75 -5.20
CA GLU A 54 10.82 -19.64 -6.11
C GLU A 54 9.58 -18.93 -6.67
N PRO A 55 8.57 -19.62 -7.24
CA PRO A 55 7.37 -18.95 -7.72
C PRO A 55 6.58 -18.27 -6.59
N ASP A 56 6.48 -18.88 -5.41
CA ASP A 56 5.79 -18.29 -4.27
C ASP A 56 6.49 -17.03 -3.77
N ARG A 57 7.83 -17.08 -3.62
CA ARG A 57 8.66 -15.93 -3.23
C ARG A 57 8.45 -14.76 -4.19
N ARG A 58 8.51 -15.02 -5.50
CA ARG A 58 8.27 -13.98 -6.53
C ARG A 58 6.86 -13.41 -6.47
N THR A 59 5.86 -14.28 -6.27
CA THR A 59 4.45 -13.88 -6.16
C THR A 59 4.23 -12.96 -4.96
N VAL A 60 4.75 -13.35 -3.78
CA VAL A 60 4.66 -12.54 -2.57
C VAL A 60 5.35 -11.18 -2.75
N GLN A 61 6.55 -11.15 -3.33
CA GLN A 61 7.27 -9.89 -3.62
C GLN A 61 6.47 -8.96 -4.54
N GLN A 62 5.88 -9.51 -5.60
CA GLN A 62 5.07 -8.76 -6.54
C GLN A 62 3.79 -8.22 -5.88
N GLN A 63 3.07 -9.07 -5.13
CA GLN A 63 1.85 -8.70 -4.45
C GLN A 63 2.08 -7.65 -3.37
N ALA A 64 3.13 -7.79 -2.55
CA ALA A 64 3.48 -6.79 -1.54
C ALA A 64 3.77 -5.42 -2.17
N THR A 65 4.52 -5.41 -3.29
CA THR A 65 4.81 -4.18 -4.04
C THR A 65 3.55 -3.55 -4.62
N GLN A 66 2.66 -4.35 -5.20
CA GLN A 66 1.42 -3.87 -5.80
C GLN A 66 0.45 -3.34 -4.74
N GLN A 67 0.27 -4.08 -3.65
CA GLN A 67 -0.60 -3.68 -2.55
C GLN A 67 -0.12 -2.38 -1.92
N LYS A 68 1.21 -2.23 -1.70
CA LYS A 68 1.79 -0.97 -1.26
C LYS A 68 1.40 0.20 -2.16
N LYS A 69 1.57 0.06 -3.48
CA LYS A 69 1.24 1.12 -4.45
C LYS A 69 -0.23 1.50 -4.41
N THR A 70 -1.11 0.51 -4.34
CA THR A 70 -2.57 0.72 -4.25
C THR A 70 -2.94 1.50 -3.00
N VAL A 71 -2.37 1.16 -1.84
CA VAL A 71 -2.66 1.87 -0.58
C VAL A 71 -2.04 3.27 -0.57
N GLN A 72 -0.82 3.42 -1.10
CA GLN A 72 -0.13 4.71 -1.24
C GLN A 72 -0.88 5.71 -2.10
N SER A 73 -1.68 5.27 -3.08
CA SER A 73 -2.40 6.19 -3.98
C SER A 73 -3.63 6.84 -3.35
N VAL A 74 -4.13 6.33 -2.22
CA VAL A 74 -5.37 6.81 -1.59
C VAL A 74 -5.15 8.14 -0.85
N GLU A 75 -4.03 8.26 -0.11
CA GLU A 75 -3.69 9.45 0.66
C GLU A 75 -3.72 10.75 -0.17
N PRO A 76 -3.02 10.85 -1.33
CA PRO A 76 -2.99 12.10 -2.08
C PRO A 76 -4.35 12.47 -2.67
N VAL A 77 -5.21 11.48 -2.97
CA VAL A 77 -6.59 11.71 -3.45
C VAL A 77 -7.42 12.34 -2.34
N LEU A 78 -7.38 11.77 -1.13
CA LEU A 78 -8.11 12.30 0.02
C LEU A 78 -7.60 13.68 0.45
N THR A 79 -6.28 13.86 0.50
CA THR A 79 -5.66 15.16 0.84
C THR A 79 -6.04 16.24 -0.18
N ARG A 80 -6.02 15.92 -1.49
CA ARG A 80 -6.45 16.85 -2.54
C ARG A 80 -7.93 17.20 -2.41
N ALA A 81 -8.79 16.20 -2.25
CA ALA A 81 -10.22 16.41 -2.08
C ALA A 81 -10.51 17.31 -0.87
N ALA A 82 -9.86 17.05 0.26
CA ALA A 82 -10.03 17.87 1.46
C ALA A 82 -9.61 19.33 1.22
N ASN A 83 -8.46 19.57 0.58
CA ASN A 83 -8.00 20.93 0.30
C ASN A 83 -8.95 21.69 -0.64
N VAL A 84 -9.38 21.06 -1.75
CA VAL A 84 -10.30 21.69 -2.71
C VAL A 84 -11.63 22.07 -2.05
N ILE A 85 -12.21 21.18 -1.25
CA ILE A 85 -13.50 21.44 -0.60
C ILE A 85 -13.35 22.53 0.48
N SER A 86 -12.28 22.49 1.28
CA SER A 86 -12.02 23.54 2.28
C SER A 86 -11.83 24.91 1.62
N GLU A 87 -11.11 25.00 0.51
CA GLU A 87 -10.96 26.25 -0.26
C GLU A 87 -12.30 26.75 -0.82
N GLN A 88 -13.10 25.86 -1.41
CA GLN A 88 -14.44 26.22 -1.89
C GLN A 88 -15.34 26.72 -0.77
N SER A 89 -15.32 26.07 0.40
CA SER A 89 -16.11 26.51 1.56
C SER A 89 -15.73 27.90 2.05
N ARG A 90 -14.43 28.24 2.03
CA ARG A 90 -13.94 29.57 2.41
C ARG A 90 -14.31 30.67 1.42
N ASN A 91 -14.42 30.34 0.13
CA ASN A 91 -14.80 31.30 -0.91
C ASN A 91 -16.32 31.54 -0.97
N LEU A 92 -17.12 30.73 -0.26
CA LEU A 92 -18.58 30.84 -0.18
C LEU A 92 -19.08 31.53 1.10
N THR A 93 -18.19 31.78 2.06
CA THR A 93 -18.42 32.55 3.30
C THR A 93 -17.85 33.94 3.18
#